data_AF-A0A0D0KXE6-F1
#
_entry.id   AF-A0A0D0KXE6-F1
#
_cell.length_a   1.000
_cell.length_b   1.000
_cell.length_c   1.000
_cell.angle_alpha   90.00
_cell.angle_beta   90.00
_cell.angle_gamma   90.00
#
_symmetry.space_group_name_H-M   'P 1'
#
loop_
_entity.id
_entity.type
_entity.pdbx_description
1 polymer ?
#
loop_
_entity_poly.entity_id
_entity_poly.type
_entity_poly.pdbx_seq_one_letter_code
_entity_poly.pdbx_strand_id
1 'polypeptide(L)'
;MLLIRCPYCEDERSELEFRWAGEAHIARPQNISAISDEEFSEYFFLRDNDKGMVFERWRHIHGCGRFFNAARHSVTDKIHLTYKAGEPKPDEATIMAASEGAAR
;
A
#
# COMPACT_ATOMS: atom_id res chain seq x y z
N MET A 1 17.33 -0.62 1.96
CA MET A 1 16.98 0.77 1.60
C MET A 1 16.19 0.75 0.31
N LEU A 2 14.87 0.69 0.43
CA LEU A 2 13.93 0.76 -0.68
C LEU A 2 14.01 2.12 -1.37
N LEU A 3 13.78 2.11 -2.67
CA LEU A 3 13.52 3.29 -3.46
C LEU A 3 12.02 3.32 -3.76
N ILE A 4 11.32 4.35 -3.24
CA ILE A 4 9.87 4.44 -3.32
C ILE A 4 9.52 5.66 -4.18
N ARG A 5 8.78 5.43 -5.28
CA ARG A 5 8.26 6.51 -6.11
C ARG A 5 7.00 7.10 -5.50
N CYS A 6 7.02 8.38 -5.13
CA CYS A 6 5.81 9.06 -4.64
C CYS A 6 4.92 9.45 -5.83
N PRO A 7 3.67 8.96 -5.94
CA PRO A 7 2.80 9.26 -7.09
C PRO A 7 2.27 10.70 -7.13
N TYR A 8 2.58 11.51 -6.11
CA TYR A 8 2.24 12.94 -6.06
C TYR A 8 3.44 13.84 -6.32
N CYS A 9 4.63 13.48 -5.83
CA CYS A 9 5.86 14.21 -6.13
C CYS A 9 6.48 13.77 -7.47
N GLU A 10 6.02 12.64 -8.00
CA GLU A 10 6.48 12.01 -9.25
C GLU A 10 7.97 11.63 -9.25
N ASP A 11 8.56 11.54 -8.06
CA ASP A 11 9.99 11.35 -7.84
C ASP A 11 10.25 10.13 -6.94
N GLU A 12 11.43 9.55 -7.10
CA GLU A 12 11.92 8.39 -6.36
C GLU A 12 12.75 8.83 -5.15
N ARG A 13 12.37 8.35 -3.97
CA ARG A 13 13.02 8.74 -2.71
C ARG A 13 13.35 7.54 -1.85
N SER A 14 14.34 7.72 -0.98
CA SER A 14 14.74 6.72 0.01
C SER A 14 13.57 6.39 0.95
N GLU A 15 13.44 5.12 1.33
CA GLU A 15 12.45 4.62 2.30
C GLU A 15 12.39 5.42 3.60
N LEU A 16 13.51 6.03 4.02
CA LEU A 16 13.61 6.85 5.23
C LEU A 16 12.77 8.13 5.17
N GLU A 17 12.44 8.60 3.98
CA GLU A 17 11.54 9.75 3.82
C GLU A 17 10.07 9.41 4.08
N PHE A 18 9.73 8.12 4.20
CA PHE A 18 8.37 7.62 4.27
C PHE A 18 8.06 6.93 5.59
N ARG A 19 6.77 6.86 5.92
CA ARG A 19 6.26 5.97 6.97
C ARG A 19 5.35 4.93 6.34
N TRP A 20 5.64 3.67 6.67
CA TRP A 20 4.74 2.56 6.43
C TRP A 20 3.49 2.70 7.30
N ALA A 21 2.31 2.48 6.71
CA ALA A 21 1.02 2.77 7.33
C ALA A 21 0.05 1.57 7.28
N GLY A 22 0.60 0.35 7.23
CA GLY A 22 -0.16 -0.88 7.25
C GLY A 22 -0.76 -1.25 5.89
N GLU A 23 -1.67 -2.22 5.94
CA GLU A 23 -2.41 -2.72 4.79
C GLU A 23 -3.23 -1.62 4.09
N ALA A 24 -3.34 -1.72 2.77
CA ALA A 24 -4.19 -0.87 1.94
C ALA A 24 -5.62 -1.43 1.85
N HIS A 25 -6.54 -0.60 1.34
CA HIS A 25 -7.92 -1.01 1.02
C HIS A 25 -8.82 -1.44 2.19
N ILE A 26 -8.39 -1.21 3.43
CA ILE A 26 -9.27 -1.36 4.60
C ILE A 26 -10.02 -0.05 4.82
N ALA A 27 -11.30 -0.07 4.49
CA ALA A 27 -12.20 1.06 4.69
C ALA A 27 -12.76 1.07 6.11
N ARG A 28 -12.83 2.27 6.71
CA ARG A 28 -13.55 2.45 7.97
C ARG A 28 -15.05 2.26 7.75
N PRO A 29 -15.75 1.46 8.57
CA PRO A 29 -17.21 1.39 8.55
C PRO A 29 -17.84 2.78 8.69
N GLN A 30 -18.79 3.11 7.81
CA GLN A 30 -19.43 4.44 7.80
C GLN A 30 -20.24 4.71 9.08
N ASN A 31 -20.88 3.67 9.62
CA ASN A 31 -21.59 3.72 10.89
C ASN A 31 -21.01 2.69 11.86
N ILE A 32 -19.91 3.07 12.53
CA ILE A 32 -19.19 2.16 13.44
C ILE A 32 -19.99 1.75 14.67
N SER A 33 -21.04 2.49 15.05
CA SER A 33 -21.91 2.13 16.17
C SER A 33 -23.00 1.11 15.81
N ALA A 34 -23.13 0.74 14.53
CA ALA A 34 -24.16 -0.17 14.05
C ALA A 34 -23.64 -1.57 13.69
N ILE A 35 -22.32 -1.80 13.78
CA ILE A 35 -21.69 -3.10 13.53
C ILE A 35 -21.58 -3.90 14.84
N SER A 36 -21.41 -5.21 14.75
CA SER A 36 -21.21 -6.05 15.93
C SER A 36 -19.82 -5.85 16.57
N ASP A 37 -19.65 -6.32 17.81
CA ASP A 37 -18.35 -6.29 18.50
C ASP A 37 -17.30 -7.12 17.74
N GLU A 38 -17.71 -8.23 17.11
CA GLU A 38 -16.85 -9.05 16.26
C GLU A 38 -16.39 -8.28 15.03
N GLU A 39 -17.32 -7.68 14.27
CA GLU A 39 -16.99 -6.85 13.09
C GLU A 39 -16.09 -5.65 13.46
N PHE A 40 -16.35 -5.04 14.62
CA PHE A 40 -15.50 -3.98 15.15
C PHE A 40 -14.09 -4.48 15.47
N SER A 41 -13.97 -5.63 16.13
CA SER A 41 -12.70 -6.25 16.46
C SER A 41 -11.89 -6.59 15.20
N GLU A 42 -12.54 -7.17 14.19
CA GLU A 42 -11.92 -7.46 12.89
C GLU A 42 -11.37 -6.18 12.25
N TYR A 43 -12.18 -5.13 12.15
CA TYR A 43 -11.75 -3.84 11.61
C TYR A 43 -10.60 -3.20 12.42
N PHE A 44 -10.65 -3.26 13.74
CA PHE A 44 -9.72 -2.55 14.60
C PHE A 44 -8.36 -3.27 14.73
N PHE A 45 -8.38 -4.60 14.80
CA PHE A 45 -7.20 -5.40 15.16
C PHE A 45 -6.66 -6.30 14.06
N LEU A 46 -7.49 -6.80 13.13
CA LEU A 46 -7.06 -7.82 12.17
C LEU A 46 -6.58 -7.21 10.85
N ARG A 47 -5.48 -7.73 10.33
CA ARG A 47 -4.89 -7.36 9.03
C ARG A 47 -4.37 -8.61 8.35
N ASP A 48 -4.41 -8.62 7.02
CA ASP A 48 -3.77 -9.66 6.23
C ASP A 48 -2.26 -9.47 6.26
N ASN A 49 -1.53 -10.58 6.40
CA ASN A 49 -0.07 -10.60 6.46
C ASN A 49 0.48 -11.63 5.48
N ASP A 50 0.12 -11.44 4.22
CA ASP A 50 0.44 -12.38 3.15
C ASP A 50 1.95 -12.43 2.85
N LYS A 51 2.42 -13.65 2.60
CA LYS A 51 3.74 -13.90 2.05
C LYS A 51 3.64 -13.89 0.52
N GLY A 52 4.17 -12.85 -0.11
CA GLY A 52 4.05 -12.66 -1.57
C GLY A 52 3.73 -11.22 -1.90
N MET A 53 2.86 -10.98 -2.89
CA MET A 53 2.40 -9.64 -3.21
C MET A 53 1.53 -9.09 -2.07
N VAL A 54 1.90 -7.94 -1.53
CA VAL A 54 1.14 -7.21 -0.52
C VAL A 54 0.77 -5.82 -1.02
N PHE A 55 -0.40 -5.36 -0.63
CA PHE A 55 -0.90 -4.03 -0.93
C PHE A 55 -0.91 -3.22 0.36
N GLU A 56 -0.07 -2.20 0.41
CA GLU A 56 0.25 -1.46 1.64
C GLU A 56 0.15 0.04 1.42
N ARG A 57 0.05 0.79 2.52
CA ARG A 57 -0.02 2.26 2.52
C ARG A 57 1.30 2.85 2.97
N TRP A 58 1.66 3.96 2.33
CA TRP A 58 2.83 4.75 2.67
C TRP A 58 2.46 6.23 2.77
N ARG A 59 3.14 6.95 3.68
CA ARG A 59 3.03 8.39 3.81
C ARG A 59 4.39 9.06 3.59
N HIS A 60 4.48 10.03 2.69
CA HIS A 60 5.72 10.76 2.42
C HIS A 60 5.96 11.86 3.47
N ILE A 61 6.38 11.46 4.67
CA ILE A 61 6.45 12.34 5.84
C ILE A 61 7.53 13.43 5.76
N HIS A 62 8.58 13.21 4.96
CA HIS A 62 9.63 14.18 4.71
C HIS A 62 9.48 14.91 3.37
N GLY A 63 8.30 14.78 2.73
CA GLY A 63 7.96 15.43 1.47
C GLY A 63 6.52 15.96 1.47
N CYS A 64 5.67 15.47 0.57
CA CYS A 64 4.34 16.04 0.37
C CYS A 64 3.32 15.74 1.50
N GLY A 65 3.65 14.88 2.47
CA GLY A 65 2.80 14.54 3.61
C GLY A 65 1.56 13.69 3.30
N ARG A 66 1.36 13.31 2.02
CA ARG A 66 0.19 12.56 1.54
C ARG A 66 0.36 11.05 1.73
N PHE A 67 -0.77 10.37 1.90
CA PHE A 67 -0.86 8.92 1.83
C PHE A 67 -1.01 8.46 0.38
N PHE A 68 -0.38 7.33 0.05
CA PHE A 68 -0.55 6.61 -1.20
C PHE A 68 -0.46 5.11 -0.95
N ASN A 69 -0.76 4.31 -1.97
CA ASN A 69 -0.71 2.86 -1.90
C ASN A 69 0.49 2.33 -2.69
N ALA A 70 1.02 1.17 -2.30
CA ALA A 70 2.06 0.45 -3.00
C ALA A 70 1.71 -1.04 -3.11
N ALA A 71 2.08 -1.65 -4.24
CA ALA A 71 2.14 -3.10 -4.39
C ALA A 71 3.62 -3.51 -4.25
N ARG A 72 3.94 -4.25 -3.19
CA ARG A 72 5.30 -4.72 -2.88
C ARG A 72 5.30 -6.22 -2.71
N HIS A 73 6.35 -6.89 -3.15
CA HIS A 73 6.53 -8.30 -2.83
C HIS A 73 7.23 -8.45 -1.47
N SER A 74 6.52 -8.93 -0.45
CA SER A 74 6.95 -8.93 0.96
C SER A 74 8.19 -9.77 1.27
N VAL A 75 8.57 -10.69 0.38
CA VAL A 75 9.78 -11.52 0.52
C VAL A 75 11.02 -10.90 -0.15
N THR A 76 10.84 -10.20 -1.27
CA THR A 76 11.96 -9.67 -2.08
C THR A 76 12.13 -8.16 -1.91
N ASP A 77 11.19 -7.52 -1.22
CA ASP A 77 11.10 -6.09 -1.01
C ASP A 77 10.96 -5.27 -2.30
N LYS A 78 10.76 -5.91 -3.46
CA LYS A 78 10.53 -5.21 -4.72
C LYS A 78 9.18 -4.50 -4.70
N ILE A 79 9.19 -3.19 -4.86
CA ILE A 79 7.99 -2.39 -5.12
C ILE A 79 7.71 -2.47 -6.62
N HIS A 80 6.54 -3.00 -6.99
CA HIS A 80 6.13 -3.15 -8.38
C HIS A 80 5.34 -1.94 -8.89
N LEU A 81 4.57 -1.30 -8.00
CA LEU A 81 3.70 -0.18 -8.37
C LEU A 81 3.44 0.70 -7.15
N THR A 82 3.42 2.02 -7.36
CA THR A 82 2.80 2.99 -6.43
C THR A 82 1.68 3.73 -7.14
N TYR A 83 0.60 4.01 -6.40
CA TYR A 83 -0.63 4.58 -6.96
C TYR A 83 -1.35 5.42 -5.90
N LYS A 84 -2.21 6.34 -6.33
CA LYS A 84 -2.76 7.37 -5.44
C LYS A 84 -3.75 6.74 -4.45
N ALA A 85 -3.86 7.34 -3.27
CA ALA A 85 -4.89 6.95 -2.32
C ALA A 85 -6.29 7.17 -2.93
N GLY A 86 -7.18 6.19 -2.75
CA GLY A 86 -8.54 6.18 -3.30
C GLY A 86 -8.67 5.54 -4.69
N GLU A 87 -7.56 5.27 -5.38
CA GLU A 87 -7.58 4.45 -6.59
C GLU A 87 -7.85 2.97 -6.24
N PRO A 88 -8.56 2.22 -7.10
CA PRO A 88 -8.92 0.83 -6.84
C PRO A 88 -7.69 -0.06 -6.71
N LYS A 89 -7.81 -1.16 -5.96
CA LYS A 89 -6.76 -2.19 -5.86
C LYS A 89 -6.45 -2.75 -7.26
N PRO A 90 -5.22 -2.61 -7.77
CA PRO A 90 -4.86 -3.13 -9.08
C PRO A 90 -4.76 -4.65 -9.06
N ASP A 91 -5.03 -5.27 -10.21
CA ASP A 91 -4.93 -6.71 -10.40
C ASP A 91 -3.46 -7.19 -10.38
N GLU A 92 -3.19 -8.25 -9.61
CA GLU A 92 -1.83 -8.74 -9.39
C GLU A 92 -1.19 -9.28 -10.67
N ALA A 93 -1.93 -10.00 -11.51
CA ALA A 93 -1.40 -10.53 -12.77
C ALA A 93 -0.96 -9.41 -13.71
N THR A 94 -1.73 -8.32 -13.74
CA THR A 94 -1.40 -7.12 -14.51
C THR A 94 -0.11 -6.44 -14.02
N ILE A 95 0.07 -6.33 -12.70
CA ILE A 95 1.27 -5.74 -12.09
C ILE A 95 2.52 -6.59 -12.40
N MET A 96 2.40 -7.91 -12.27
CA MET A 96 3.51 -8.82 -12.50
C MET A 96 3.96 -8.78 -13.97
N ALA A 97 3.02 -8.83 -14.92
CA ALA A 97 3.30 -8.74 -16.35
C ALA A 97 4.02 -7.43 -16.73
N ALA A 98 3.59 -6.29 -16.18
CA ALA A 98 4.25 -5.00 -16.42
C ALA A 98 5.68 -4.96 -15.86
N SER A 99 5.90 -5.59 -14.70
CA SER A 99 7.20 -5.59 -14.02
C SER A 99 8.27 -6.49 -14.67
N GLU A 100 7.85 -7.50 -15.44
CA GLU A 100 8.73 -8.35 -16.26
C GLU A 100 9.16 -7.66 -17.55
N GLY A 101 8.28 -6.83 -18.14
CA GLY A 101 8.58 -6.05 -19.34
C GLY A 101 9.58 -4.91 -19.09
N ALA A 102 9.54 -4.29 -17.90
CA ALA A 102 10.46 -3.20 -17.53
C ALA A 102 11.89 -3.67 -17.19
N ALA A 103 12.10 -4.97 -17.00
CA ALA A 103 13.41 -5.56 -16.68
C ALA A 103 14.19 -6.03 -17.94
N ARG A 104 13.68 -5.76 -19.14
CA ARG A 104 14.30 -6.09 -20.43
C ARG A 104 14.82 -4.85 -21.15
#